data_AF-A0A966Q4Z7-F1
#
_entry.id   AF-A0A966Q4Z7-F1
#
_cell.length_a   1.000
_cell.length_b   1.000
_cell.length_c   1.000
_cell.angle_alpha   90.00
_cell.angle_beta   90.00
_cell.angle_gamma   90.00
#
_symmetry.space_group_name_H-M   'P 1'
#
loop_
_entity.id
_entity.type
_entity.pdbx_description
1 polymer ?
#
loop_
_entity_poly.entity_id
_entity_poly.type
_entity_poly.pdbx_seq_one_letter_code
_entity_poly.pdbx_strand_id
1 'polypeptide(L)'
;MQKRERFMTQQTNTNTQLIDSSALHHGLRTLAHVVKDNVLEQTISIQGKRYIKVEGWGMLANAAGFIPGVAEVRPEGDGFVATAELRKADTGIVVAKAEGFCGRDEPRWKNAPAYAIRSMAQTRALSKVVRSALASVVPLMGVSDLSATPAEEVPDGGFKDHEARGRIVEVEPTPAEARAINTLIQAESDGTRVAERNRQAIQVDPNAPVEDMVLAFGKYKGKTIRQIAREDEGRRYLAWLEGQELKLGKDGKPFQKDIQRNKIIRRLLETAPEALDTADNVPF
;
A
#
# COMPACT_ATOMS: atom_id res chain seq x y z
N MET A 1 52.17 8.71 -29.06
CA MET A 1 50.97 9.40 -28.55
C MET A 1 49.83 8.40 -28.54
N GLN A 2 49.59 7.73 -27.41
CA GLN A 2 48.37 6.93 -27.16
C GLN A 2 48.30 6.59 -25.66
N LYS A 3 47.54 7.40 -24.90
CA LYS A 3 47.14 7.08 -23.52
C LYS A 3 45.90 6.18 -23.60
N ARG A 4 46.02 4.93 -23.16
CA ARG A 4 44.86 4.05 -22.93
C ARG A 4 44.27 4.39 -21.56
N GLU A 5 43.18 5.13 -21.54
CA GLU A 5 42.35 5.32 -20.35
C GLU A 5 41.63 4.00 -20.04
N ARG A 6 41.90 3.45 -18.86
CA ARG A 6 41.14 2.34 -18.29
C ARG A 6 39.81 2.90 -17.79
N PHE A 7 38.73 2.66 -18.54
CA PHE A 7 37.37 2.88 -18.05
C PHE A 7 37.09 1.87 -16.93
N MET A 8 37.06 2.38 -15.71
CA MET A 8 36.70 1.66 -14.50
C MET A 8 35.17 1.57 -14.45
N THR A 9 34.61 0.45 -14.89
CA THR A 9 33.18 0.17 -14.78
C THR A 9 32.83 0.04 -13.29
N GLN A 10 32.28 1.11 -12.70
CA GLN A 10 31.64 1.01 -11.39
C GLN A 10 30.36 0.19 -11.57
N GLN A 11 30.42 -1.08 -11.17
CA GLN A 11 29.23 -1.90 -10.98
C GLN A 11 28.44 -1.28 -9.82
N THR A 12 27.31 -0.67 -10.14
CA THR A 12 26.34 -0.22 -9.14
C THR A 12 25.69 -1.45 -8.53
N ASN A 13 26.14 -1.83 -7.32
CA ASN A 13 25.46 -2.81 -6.50
C ASN A 13 24.04 -2.32 -6.20
N THR A 14 23.06 -2.78 -6.99
CA THR A 14 21.64 -2.65 -6.66
C THR A 14 21.33 -3.71 -5.62
N ASN A 15 21.58 -3.36 -4.37
CA ASN A 15 21.11 -4.13 -3.23
C ASN A 15 19.59 -3.94 -3.18
N THR A 16 18.84 -4.81 -3.89
CA THR A 16 17.38 -4.87 -3.82
C THR A 16 17.02 -5.36 -2.42
N GLN A 17 17.01 -4.44 -1.46
CA GLN A 17 16.35 -4.66 -0.20
C GLN A 17 14.88 -4.92 -0.52
N LEU A 18 14.40 -6.12 -0.16
CA LEU A 18 12.99 -6.45 -0.18
C LEU A 18 12.27 -5.40 0.69
N ILE A 19 11.55 -4.48 0.05
CA ILE A 19 10.80 -3.45 0.76
C ILE A 19 9.72 -4.18 1.57
N ASP A 20 9.68 -3.93 2.88
CA ASP A 20 8.62 -4.45 3.74
C ASP A 20 7.26 -4.06 3.16
N SER A 21 6.48 -5.07 2.76
CA SER A 21 5.18 -4.87 2.13
C SER A 21 4.19 -4.17 3.06
N SER A 22 4.32 -4.37 4.37
CA SER A 22 3.51 -3.69 5.38
C SER A 22 3.82 -2.20 5.42
N ALA A 23 5.11 -1.84 5.47
CA ALA A 23 5.56 -0.45 5.42
C ALA A 23 5.12 0.25 4.12
N LEU A 24 5.21 -0.44 2.98
CA LEU A 24 4.76 0.09 1.69
C LEU A 24 3.25 0.37 1.68
N HIS A 25 2.45 -0.58 2.15
CA HIS A 25 1.00 -0.40 2.25
C HIS A 25 0.62 0.73 3.24
N HIS A 26 1.30 0.82 4.38
CA HIS A 26 1.12 1.91 5.34
C HIS A 26 1.46 3.28 4.74
N GLY A 27 2.53 3.35 3.93
CA GLY A 27 2.90 4.54 3.17
C GLY A 27 1.81 4.96 2.18
N LEU A 28 1.25 4.02 1.41
CA LEU A 28 0.15 4.30 0.48
C LEU A 28 -1.12 4.77 1.19
N ARG A 29 -1.45 4.19 2.37
CA ARG A 29 -2.58 4.66 3.19
C ARG A 29 -2.37 6.07 3.71
N THR A 30 -1.17 6.36 4.21
CA THR A 30 -0.81 7.71 4.67
C THR A 30 -0.91 8.72 3.53
N LEU A 31 -0.36 8.39 2.36
CA LEU A 31 -0.48 9.19 1.15
C LEU A 31 -1.95 9.46 0.80
N ALA A 32 -2.78 8.42 0.78
CA ALA A 32 -4.21 8.55 0.48
C ALA A 32 -4.90 9.55 1.41
N HIS A 33 -4.62 9.48 2.71
CA HIS A 33 -5.20 10.41 3.68
C HIS A 33 -4.72 11.86 3.48
N VAL A 34 -3.42 12.06 3.23
CA VAL A 34 -2.82 13.40 3.11
C VAL A 34 -3.33 14.14 1.87
N VAL A 35 -3.50 13.45 0.75
CA VAL A 35 -3.89 14.08 -0.52
C VAL A 35 -5.40 14.13 -0.75
N LYS A 36 -6.20 13.45 0.10
CA LYS A 36 -7.62 13.21 -0.12
C LYS A 36 -8.38 14.48 -0.49
N ASP A 37 -8.42 15.48 0.39
CA ASP A 37 -9.29 16.65 0.22
C ASP A 37 -8.91 17.45 -1.05
N ASN A 38 -7.61 17.66 -1.23
CA ASN A 38 -7.02 18.28 -2.41
C ASN A 38 -7.37 17.55 -3.72
N VAL A 39 -7.29 16.22 -3.73
CA VAL A 39 -7.66 15.41 -4.91
C VAL A 39 -9.15 15.49 -5.17
N LEU A 40 -9.99 15.48 -4.12
CA LEU A 40 -11.44 15.56 -4.26
C LEU A 40 -11.90 16.90 -4.84
N GLU A 41 -11.22 18.00 -4.53
CA GLU A 41 -11.45 19.32 -5.16
C GLU A 41 -11.13 19.31 -6.67
N GLN A 42 -10.25 18.40 -7.11
CA GLN A 42 -9.89 18.23 -8.51
C GLN A 42 -10.67 17.10 -9.20
N THR A 43 -11.96 16.95 -8.88
CA THR A 43 -12.84 15.98 -9.53
C THR A 43 -13.93 16.61 -10.38
N ILE A 44 -14.47 15.84 -11.31
CA ILE A 44 -15.75 16.12 -11.98
C ILE A 44 -16.75 15.02 -11.69
N SER A 45 -18.03 15.37 -11.56
CA SER A 45 -19.11 14.42 -11.34
C SER A 45 -19.82 14.10 -12.65
N ILE A 46 -19.86 12.83 -13.03
CA ILE A 46 -20.59 12.33 -14.20
C ILE A 46 -21.37 11.08 -13.78
N GLN A 47 -22.69 11.08 -14.01
CA GLN A 47 -23.60 9.97 -13.63
C GLN A 47 -23.46 9.52 -12.17
N GLY A 48 -23.33 10.47 -11.23
CA GLY A 48 -23.23 10.15 -9.80
C GLY A 48 -21.90 9.53 -9.38
N LYS A 49 -20.90 9.48 -10.26
CA LYS A 49 -19.51 9.13 -9.92
C LYS A 49 -18.59 10.32 -10.10
N ARG A 50 -17.58 10.43 -9.24
CA ARG A 50 -16.50 11.41 -9.33
C ARG A 50 -15.29 10.83 -10.04
N TYR A 51 -14.71 11.62 -10.93
CA TYR A 51 -13.51 11.26 -11.69
C TYR A 51 -12.43 12.32 -11.49
N ILE A 52 -11.21 11.87 -11.21
CA ILE A 52 -10.08 12.74 -10.91
C ILE A 52 -9.56 13.36 -12.21
N LYS A 53 -9.46 14.69 -12.25
CA LYS A 53 -8.86 15.47 -13.35
C LYS A 53 -7.34 15.35 -13.34
N VAL A 54 -6.70 15.71 -14.44
CA VAL A 54 -5.24 15.72 -14.59
C VAL A 54 -4.52 16.46 -13.46
N GLU A 55 -5.07 17.55 -12.93
CA GLU A 55 -4.47 18.28 -11.81
C GLU A 55 -4.46 17.43 -10.52
N GLY A 56 -5.55 16.73 -10.23
CA GLY A 56 -5.65 15.85 -9.06
C GLY A 56 -4.70 14.64 -9.16
N TRP A 57 -4.54 14.08 -10.35
CA TRP A 57 -3.51 13.07 -10.60
C TRP A 57 -2.11 13.64 -10.42
N GLY A 58 -1.83 14.84 -10.92
CA GLY A 58 -0.56 15.53 -10.70
C GLY A 58 -0.24 15.75 -9.22
N MET A 59 -1.23 16.15 -8.41
CA MET A 59 -1.08 16.30 -6.95
C MET A 59 -0.71 14.97 -6.29
N LEU A 60 -1.39 13.88 -6.65
CA LEU A 60 -1.09 12.53 -6.16
C LEU A 60 0.32 12.09 -6.54
N ALA A 61 0.75 12.32 -7.78
CA ALA A 61 2.10 12.01 -8.25
C ALA A 61 3.18 12.75 -7.45
N ASN A 62 3.02 14.07 -7.30
CA ASN A 62 3.98 14.91 -6.58
C ASN A 62 4.10 14.49 -5.12
N ALA A 63 2.97 14.22 -4.45
CA ALA A 63 2.96 13.75 -3.06
C ALA A 63 3.61 12.37 -2.89
N ALA A 64 3.53 11.51 -3.91
CA ALA A 64 4.21 10.22 -3.95
C ALA A 64 5.69 10.30 -4.37
N GLY A 65 6.23 11.50 -4.62
CA GLY A 65 7.62 11.69 -5.04
C GLY A 65 7.87 11.42 -6.53
N PHE A 66 6.86 11.60 -7.37
CA PHE A 66 6.95 11.44 -8.82
C PHE A 66 6.62 12.73 -9.56
N ILE A 67 7.21 12.89 -10.75
CA ILE A 67 7.00 14.00 -11.66
C ILE A 67 6.46 13.41 -12.97
N PRO A 68 5.18 13.63 -13.32
CA PRO A 68 4.64 13.25 -14.62
C PRO A 68 5.05 14.29 -15.68
N GLY A 69 5.33 13.83 -16.90
CA GLY A 69 5.68 14.70 -18.01
C GLY A 69 5.35 14.09 -19.36
N VAL A 70 5.01 14.93 -20.33
CA VAL A 70 4.86 14.51 -21.73
C VAL A 70 6.23 14.35 -22.35
N ALA A 71 6.52 13.17 -22.89
CA ALA A 71 7.78 12.86 -23.57
C ALA A 71 7.69 13.14 -25.08
N GLU A 72 6.58 12.79 -25.70
CA GLU A 72 6.40 12.94 -27.15
C GLU A 72 4.94 13.23 -27.48
N VAL A 73 4.70 13.98 -28.55
CA VAL A 73 3.38 14.14 -29.17
C VAL A 73 3.52 14.03 -30.68
N ARG A 74 2.78 13.10 -31.28
CA ARG A 74 2.81 12.82 -32.71
C ARG A 74 1.41 12.91 -33.32
N PRO A 75 1.26 13.42 -34.55
CA PRO A 75 -0.01 13.34 -35.26
C PRO A 75 -0.33 11.87 -35.60
N GLU A 76 -1.59 11.49 -35.53
CA GLU A 76 -2.07 10.16 -35.93
C GLU A 76 -3.49 10.28 -36.50
N GLY A 77 -3.66 9.95 -37.79
CA GLY A 77 -4.92 10.16 -38.50
C GLY A 77 -5.33 11.64 -38.51
N ASP A 78 -6.55 11.92 -38.05
CA ASP A 78 -7.08 13.27 -37.88
C ASP A 78 -6.89 13.85 -36.46
N GLY A 79 -6.10 13.15 -35.63
CA GLY A 79 -5.87 13.44 -34.22
C GLY A 79 -4.38 13.46 -33.82
N PHE A 80 -4.15 13.29 -32.51
CA PHE A 80 -2.82 13.23 -31.91
C PHE A 80 -2.72 12.10 -30.90
N VAL A 81 -1.54 11.45 -30.86
CA VAL A 81 -1.10 10.61 -29.74
C VAL A 81 -0.04 11.35 -28.95
N ALA A 82 -0.16 11.35 -27.63
CA ALA A 82 0.87 11.82 -26.72
C ALA A 82 1.36 10.66 -25.84
N THR A 83 2.67 10.57 -25.66
CA THR A 83 3.32 9.64 -24.75
C THR A 83 3.77 10.40 -23.52
N ALA A 84 3.32 9.98 -22.35
CA ALA A 84 3.73 10.53 -21.06
C ALA A 84 4.58 9.53 -20.27
N GLU A 85 5.47 10.06 -19.46
CA GLU A 85 6.35 9.32 -18.57
C GLU A 85 6.15 9.81 -17.14
N LEU A 86 6.21 8.87 -16.19
CA LEU A 86 6.26 9.18 -14.77
C LEU A 86 7.68 8.94 -14.27
N ARG A 87 8.31 9.97 -13.71
CA ARG A 87 9.70 9.93 -13.26
C ARG A 87 9.78 10.05 -11.76
N LYS A 88 10.67 9.31 -11.12
CA LYS A 88 10.99 9.52 -9.69
C LYS A 88 11.68 10.87 -9.52
N ALA A 89 11.20 11.70 -8.60
CA ALA A 89 11.64 13.10 -8.47
C ALA A 89 13.12 13.24 -8.12
N ASP A 90 13.68 12.29 -7.37
CA ASP A 90 15.07 12.34 -6.89
C ASP A 90 16.12 11.84 -7.89
N THR A 91 15.75 10.86 -8.71
CA THR A 91 16.67 10.13 -9.58
C THR A 91 16.38 10.34 -11.07
N GLY A 92 15.20 10.87 -11.40
CA GLY A 92 14.75 11.05 -12.79
C GLY A 92 14.42 9.75 -13.52
N ILE A 93 14.52 8.60 -12.84
CA ILE A 93 14.24 7.27 -13.39
C ILE A 93 12.77 7.20 -13.80
N VAL A 94 12.51 6.79 -15.04
CA VAL A 94 11.15 6.55 -15.54
C VAL A 94 10.63 5.25 -14.94
N VAL A 95 9.52 5.33 -14.22
CA VAL A 95 8.87 4.19 -13.55
C VAL A 95 7.61 3.71 -14.27
N ALA A 96 7.00 4.57 -15.09
CA ALA A 96 5.84 4.22 -15.90
C ALA A 96 5.79 5.05 -17.18
N LYS A 97 5.16 4.50 -18.22
CA LYS A 97 4.82 5.20 -19.46
C LYS A 97 3.37 4.91 -19.83
N ALA A 98 2.69 5.88 -20.43
CA ALA A 98 1.36 5.68 -20.98
C ALA A 98 1.11 6.59 -22.18
N GLU A 99 0.20 6.16 -23.04
CA GLU A 99 -0.22 6.93 -24.22
C GLU A 99 -1.65 7.43 -24.08
N GLY A 100 -1.89 8.66 -24.54
CA GLY A 100 -3.19 9.29 -24.68
C GLY A 100 -3.43 9.67 -26.13
N PHE A 101 -4.55 9.22 -26.68
CA PHE A 101 -5.00 9.60 -28.02
C PHE A 101 -6.17 10.58 -27.92
N CYS A 102 -6.28 11.52 -28.86
CA CYS A 102 -7.47 12.33 -29.08
C CYS A 102 -7.65 12.57 -30.59
N GLY A 103 -8.82 12.20 -31.11
CA GLY A 103 -9.16 12.26 -32.54
C GLY A 103 -10.40 13.09 -32.84
N ARG A 104 -10.65 13.39 -34.13
CA ARG A 104 -11.87 14.12 -34.53
C ARG A 104 -13.08 13.20 -34.71
N ASP A 105 -12.87 11.90 -34.67
CA ASP A 105 -13.91 10.88 -34.56
C ASP A 105 -14.69 10.99 -33.25
N GLU A 106 -14.10 11.60 -32.22
CA GLU A 106 -14.78 11.90 -30.97
C GLU A 106 -15.78 13.06 -31.10
N PRO A 107 -17.06 12.89 -30.73
CA PRO A 107 -18.10 13.90 -30.91
C PRO A 107 -17.75 15.28 -30.31
N ARG A 108 -17.08 15.30 -29.15
CA ARG A 108 -16.63 16.53 -28.47
C ARG A 108 -15.56 17.28 -29.24
N TRP A 109 -14.68 16.57 -29.94
CA TRP A 109 -13.45 17.10 -30.55
C TRP A 109 -13.54 17.28 -32.07
N LYS A 110 -14.60 16.77 -32.71
CA LYS A 110 -14.84 16.84 -34.15
C LYS A 110 -14.52 18.19 -34.79
N ASN A 111 -15.01 19.27 -34.18
CA ASN A 111 -14.85 20.65 -34.68
C ASN A 111 -13.80 21.46 -33.92
N ALA A 112 -13.03 20.84 -33.01
CA ALA A 112 -12.04 21.53 -32.21
C ALA A 112 -10.82 21.96 -33.05
N PRO A 113 -10.17 23.08 -32.71
CA PRO A 113 -8.90 23.46 -33.34
C PRO A 113 -7.79 22.46 -32.98
N ALA A 114 -6.81 22.28 -33.87
CA ALA A 114 -5.77 21.26 -33.72
C ALA A 114 -4.99 21.36 -32.39
N TYR A 115 -4.73 22.58 -31.90
CA TYR A 115 -4.04 22.77 -30.62
C TYR A 115 -4.83 22.20 -29.43
N ALA A 116 -6.16 22.25 -29.47
CA ALA A 116 -7.02 21.75 -28.40
C ALA A 116 -7.03 20.22 -28.36
N ILE A 117 -7.11 19.59 -29.55
CA ILE A 117 -7.01 18.13 -29.70
C ILE A 117 -5.63 17.65 -29.21
N ARG A 118 -4.56 18.34 -29.63
CA ARG A 118 -3.19 18.07 -29.17
C ARG A 118 -3.04 18.23 -27.65
N SER A 119 -3.66 19.25 -27.07
CA SER A 119 -3.66 19.48 -25.61
C SER A 119 -4.38 18.35 -24.88
N MET A 120 -5.54 17.91 -25.40
CA MET A 120 -6.31 16.83 -24.79
C MET A 120 -5.59 15.48 -24.83
N ALA A 121 -4.90 15.15 -25.94
CA ALA A 121 -4.08 13.95 -26.01
C ALA A 121 -3.01 13.93 -24.90
N GLN A 122 -2.37 15.07 -24.66
CA GLN A 122 -1.37 15.23 -23.59
C GLN A 122 -1.98 15.07 -22.19
N THR A 123 -3.13 15.69 -21.90
CA THR A 123 -3.78 15.55 -20.59
C THR A 123 -4.26 14.12 -20.33
N ARG A 124 -4.75 13.41 -21.35
CA ARG A 124 -5.07 11.96 -21.26
C ARG A 124 -3.84 11.13 -20.91
N ALA A 125 -2.74 11.36 -21.63
CA ALA A 125 -1.49 10.63 -21.37
C ALA A 125 -0.99 10.87 -19.94
N LEU A 126 -1.02 12.12 -19.47
CA LEU A 126 -0.60 12.50 -18.12
C LEU A 126 -1.45 11.83 -17.03
N SER A 127 -2.78 11.93 -17.10
CA SER A 127 -3.63 11.28 -16.11
C SER A 127 -3.46 9.75 -16.14
N LYS A 128 -3.33 9.16 -17.33
CA LYS A 128 -3.19 7.71 -17.50
C LYS A 128 -1.85 7.19 -16.97
N VAL A 129 -0.75 7.93 -17.16
CA VAL A 129 0.56 7.49 -16.65
C VAL A 129 0.58 7.50 -15.12
N VAL A 130 0.01 8.53 -14.48
CA VAL A 130 -0.08 8.56 -13.02
C VAL A 130 -1.01 7.46 -12.50
N ARG A 131 -2.18 7.30 -13.13
CA ARG A 131 -3.12 6.22 -12.80
C ARG A 131 -2.43 4.86 -12.83
N SER A 132 -1.62 4.58 -13.86
CA SER A 132 -0.96 3.28 -14.02
C SER A 132 -0.07 2.90 -12.82
N ALA A 133 0.51 3.90 -12.14
CA ALA A 133 1.36 3.69 -10.99
C ALA A 133 0.61 3.81 -9.64
N LEU A 134 -0.40 4.69 -9.55
CA LEU A 134 -0.98 5.13 -8.27
C LEU A 134 -2.48 4.90 -8.12
N ALA A 135 -3.14 4.17 -9.04
CA ALA A 135 -4.58 3.88 -8.94
C ALA A 135 -4.97 3.14 -7.65
N SER A 136 -4.08 2.34 -7.07
CA SER A 136 -4.32 1.64 -5.81
C SER A 136 -4.52 2.57 -4.60
N VAL A 137 -4.08 3.83 -4.71
CA VAL A 137 -4.28 4.85 -3.66
C VAL A 137 -5.73 5.32 -3.63
N VAL A 138 -6.44 5.30 -4.77
CA VAL A 138 -7.81 5.85 -4.87
C VAL A 138 -8.80 5.16 -3.93
N PRO A 139 -8.91 3.81 -3.87
CA PRO A 139 -9.77 3.14 -2.90
C PRO A 139 -9.39 3.42 -1.44
N LEU A 140 -8.10 3.65 -1.16
CA LEU A 140 -7.60 3.93 0.19
C LEU A 140 -8.03 5.30 0.72
N MET A 141 -8.53 6.20 -0.15
CA MET A 141 -9.13 7.47 0.28
C MET A 141 -10.49 7.27 0.98
N GLY A 142 -11.11 6.08 0.86
CA GLY A 142 -12.37 5.75 1.52
C GLY A 142 -13.56 6.54 0.99
N VAL A 143 -13.58 6.80 -0.31
CA VAL A 143 -14.62 7.58 -0.98
C VAL A 143 -15.35 6.68 -1.98
N SER A 144 -16.61 6.37 -1.70
CA SER A 144 -17.38 5.34 -2.41
C SER A 144 -17.73 5.70 -3.86
N ASP A 145 -17.92 6.98 -4.14
CA ASP A 145 -18.28 7.49 -5.47
C ASP A 145 -17.07 7.92 -6.31
N LEU A 146 -15.85 7.79 -5.78
CA LEU A 146 -14.62 8.17 -6.48
C LEU A 146 -14.10 7.02 -7.35
N SER A 147 -13.98 7.28 -8.64
CA SER A 147 -13.43 6.35 -9.62
C SER A 147 -11.93 6.55 -9.82
N ALA A 148 -11.20 5.45 -9.99
CA ALA A 148 -9.81 5.46 -10.44
C ALA A 148 -9.67 5.64 -11.96
N THR A 149 -10.77 5.85 -12.69
CA THR A 149 -10.75 6.25 -14.09
C THR A 149 -10.48 7.77 -14.17
N PRO A 150 -9.46 8.21 -14.92
CA PRO A 150 -9.23 9.63 -15.17
C PRO A 150 -10.42 10.32 -15.84
N ALA A 151 -10.68 11.56 -15.45
CA ALA A 151 -11.75 12.37 -16.02
C ALA A 151 -11.62 12.54 -17.54
N GLU A 152 -10.39 12.64 -18.05
CA GLU A 152 -10.11 12.84 -19.48
C GLU A 152 -10.45 11.63 -20.35
N GLU A 153 -10.66 10.45 -19.74
CA GLU A 153 -11.05 9.20 -20.41
C GLU A 153 -12.56 8.93 -20.32
N VAL A 154 -13.33 9.82 -19.68
CA VAL A 154 -14.78 9.67 -19.52
C VAL A 154 -15.52 10.42 -20.64
N PRO A 155 -16.44 9.77 -21.38
CA PRO A 155 -17.26 10.45 -22.37
C PRO A 155 -18.18 11.52 -21.75
N ASP A 156 -18.62 12.51 -22.54
CA ASP A 156 -19.44 13.65 -22.08
C ASP A 156 -20.83 13.28 -21.50
N GLY A 157 -21.24 12.02 -21.59
CA GLY A 157 -22.45 11.48 -20.96
C GLY A 157 -22.19 10.40 -19.92
N GLY A 158 -20.92 10.18 -19.56
CA GLY A 158 -20.47 9.02 -18.81
C GLY A 158 -20.32 7.79 -19.70
N PHE A 159 -19.95 6.67 -19.07
CA PHE A 159 -20.06 5.40 -19.75
C PHE A 159 -21.54 5.12 -19.95
N LYS A 160 -21.97 4.80 -21.17
CA LYS A 160 -23.30 4.21 -21.33
C LYS A 160 -23.32 3.00 -20.42
N ASP A 161 -24.39 2.85 -19.64
CA ASP A 161 -24.72 1.56 -19.05
C ASP A 161 -24.96 0.63 -20.23
N HIS A 162 -23.89 0.03 -20.77
CA HIS A 162 -24.04 -1.32 -21.24
C HIS A 162 -24.59 -2.03 -20.01
N GLU A 163 -25.78 -2.62 -20.10
CA GLU A 163 -26.29 -3.59 -19.12
C GLU A 163 -25.40 -4.85 -19.02
N ALA A 164 -24.10 -4.68 -19.24
CA ALA A 164 -22.99 -5.46 -18.76
C ALA A 164 -22.36 -4.77 -17.53
N ARG A 165 -23.19 -4.34 -16.55
CA ARG A 165 -22.92 -4.96 -15.24
C ARG A 165 -23.07 -6.42 -15.56
N GLY A 166 -21.95 -7.13 -15.69
CA GLY A 166 -21.98 -8.57 -15.90
C GLY A 166 -23.08 -9.04 -14.96
N ARG A 167 -24.19 -9.53 -15.55
CA ARG A 167 -25.05 -10.43 -14.82
C ARG A 167 -24.00 -11.44 -14.39
N ILE A 168 -23.62 -11.40 -13.11
CA ILE A 168 -22.98 -12.56 -12.51
C ILE A 168 -24.07 -13.57 -12.79
N VAL A 169 -23.93 -14.30 -13.88
CA VAL A 169 -24.67 -15.52 -14.05
C VAL A 169 -24.13 -16.27 -12.86
N GLU A 170 -24.94 -16.32 -11.82
CA GLU A 170 -24.71 -17.16 -10.67
C GLU A 170 -24.76 -18.55 -11.27
N VAL A 171 -23.62 -18.97 -11.83
CA VAL A 171 -23.42 -20.33 -12.28
C VAL A 171 -23.38 -21.06 -10.96
N GLU A 172 -24.52 -21.67 -10.59
CA GLU A 172 -24.52 -22.54 -9.44
C GLU A 172 -23.38 -23.53 -9.63
N PRO A 173 -22.43 -23.59 -8.68
CA PRO A 173 -21.32 -24.50 -8.80
C PRO A 173 -21.89 -25.89 -8.99
N THR A 174 -21.33 -26.65 -9.93
CA THR A 174 -21.76 -28.04 -10.12
C THR A 174 -21.68 -28.77 -8.77
N PRO A 175 -22.48 -29.82 -8.53
CA PRO A 175 -22.44 -30.54 -7.25
C PRO A 175 -21.03 -31.00 -6.84
N ALA A 176 -20.11 -31.19 -7.80
CA ALA A 176 -18.71 -31.48 -7.56
C ALA A 176 -17.90 -30.25 -7.09
N GLU A 177 -18.08 -29.10 -7.74
CA GLU A 177 -17.43 -27.84 -7.36
C GLU A 177 -17.94 -27.32 -6.02
N ALA A 178 -19.24 -27.43 -5.76
CA ALA A 178 -19.84 -27.08 -4.48
C ALA A 178 -19.26 -27.91 -3.32
N ARG A 179 -19.02 -29.20 -3.55
CA ARG A 179 -18.35 -30.08 -2.58
C ARG A 179 -16.89 -29.69 -2.38
N ALA A 180 -16.17 -29.35 -3.44
CA ALA A 180 -14.78 -28.91 -3.35
C ALA A 180 -14.66 -27.58 -2.57
N ILE A 181 -15.51 -26.60 -2.88
CA ILE A 181 -15.58 -25.31 -2.19
C ILE A 181 -15.95 -25.53 -0.72
N ASN A 182 -16.97 -26.34 -0.43
CA ASN A 182 -17.33 -26.65 0.96
C ASN A 182 -16.21 -27.40 1.69
N THR A 183 -15.44 -28.26 1.02
CA THR A 183 -14.29 -28.94 1.63
C THR A 183 -13.18 -27.96 1.98
N LEU A 184 -12.92 -26.98 1.11
CA LEU A 184 -11.93 -25.92 1.35
C LEU A 184 -12.37 -24.98 2.47
N ILE A 185 -13.64 -24.56 2.47
CA ILE A 185 -14.22 -23.73 3.53
C ILE A 185 -14.20 -24.48 4.86
N GLN A 186 -14.55 -25.77 4.88
CA GLN A 186 -14.47 -26.59 6.10
C GLN A 186 -13.02 -26.72 6.56
N ALA A 187 -12.06 -26.99 5.69
CA ALA A 187 -10.63 -27.06 6.04
C ALA A 187 -10.07 -25.74 6.59
N GLU A 188 -10.49 -24.59 6.04
CA GLU A 188 -10.10 -23.26 6.52
C GLU A 188 -10.80 -22.90 7.83
N SER A 189 -12.08 -23.28 7.98
CA SER A 189 -12.82 -23.12 9.23
C SER A 189 -12.31 -24.04 10.33
N ASP A 190 -11.82 -25.23 9.99
CA ASP A 190 -11.19 -26.18 10.90
C ASP A 190 -9.80 -25.69 11.30
N GLY A 191 -9.02 -25.11 10.37
CA GLY A 191 -7.76 -24.43 10.68
C GLY A 191 -7.97 -23.22 11.61
N THR A 192 -9.02 -22.44 11.37
CA THR A 192 -9.40 -21.29 12.20
C THR A 192 -9.92 -21.71 13.57
N ARG A 193 -10.74 -22.77 13.63
CA ARG A 193 -11.23 -23.38 14.88
C ARG A 193 -10.12 -24.07 15.66
N VAL A 194 -9.13 -24.66 15.01
CA VAL A 194 -7.93 -25.19 15.69
C VAL A 194 -7.11 -24.04 16.25
N ALA A 195 -6.95 -22.92 15.52
CA ALA A 195 -6.29 -21.73 16.03
C ALA A 195 -7.07 -21.02 17.16
N GLU A 196 -8.41 -21.00 17.12
CA GLU A 196 -9.26 -20.49 18.19
C GLU A 196 -9.34 -21.43 19.38
N ARG A 197 -9.44 -22.74 19.16
CA ARG A 197 -9.37 -23.76 20.21
C ARG A 197 -8.00 -23.76 20.87
N ASN A 198 -6.91 -23.54 20.13
CA ASN A 198 -5.58 -23.38 20.71
C ASN A 198 -5.45 -22.05 21.48
N ARG A 199 -6.19 -21.01 21.09
CA ARG A 199 -6.31 -19.76 21.87
C ARG A 199 -7.17 -19.93 23.13
N GLN A 200 -8.26 -20.71 23.05
CA GLN A 200 -9.21 -20.95 24.16
C GLN A 200 -8.78 -22.09 25.10
N ALA A 201 -7.92 -23.02 24.65
CA ALA A 201 -7.35 -24.09 25.46
C ALA A 201 -6.14 -23.64 26.28
N ILE A 202 -5.72 -22.37 26.16
CA ILE A 202 -4.94 -21.71 27.21
C ILE A 202 -5.93 -21.46 28.36
N GLN A 203 -6.08 -22.44 29.23
CA GLN A 203 -6.72 -22.23 30.52
C GLN A 203 -5.81 -21.32 31.33
N VAL A 204 -6.22 -20.07 31.42
CA VAL A 204 -5.58 -19.04 32.22
C VAL A 204 -5.83 -19.36 33.69
N ASP A 205 -4.81 -19.85 34.38
CA ASP A 205 -4.84 -20.05 35.84
C ASP A 205 -4.82 -18.67 36.52
N PRO A 206 -5.89 -18.27 37.23
CA PRO A 206 -5.96 -16.96 37.88
C PRO A 206 -4.94 -16.76 39.01
N ASN A 207 -4.18 -17.79 39.39
CA ASN A 207 -3.12 -17.73 40.40
C ASN A 207 -1.69 -17.90 39.83
N ALA A 208 -1.53 -17.91 38.50
CA ALA A 208 -0.21 -18.04 37.88
C ALA A 208 0.71 -16.84 38.23
N PRO A 209 1.95 -17.06 38.70
CA PRO A 209 2.83 -15.97 39.13
C PRO A 209 3.21 -15.04 37.96
N VAL A 210 3.07 -13.73 38.17
CA VAL A 210 3.34 -12.68 37.18
C VAL A 210 4.86 -12.56 36.90
N GLU A 211 5.37 -13.25 35.88
CA GLU A 211 6.73 -13.05 35.37
C GLU A 211 6.86 -11.68 34.69
N ASP A 212 7.53 -10.74 35.36
CA ASP A 212 7.94 -9.44 34.84
C ASP A 212 9.46 -9.25 35.07
N MET A 213 10.12 -8.47 34.22
CA MET A 213 11.57 -8.28 34.29
C MET A 213 11.93 -6.81 34.14
N VAL A 214 12.88 -6.35 34.95
CA VAL A 214 13.44 -4.99 34.85
C VAL A 214 14.48 -4.94 33.72
N LEU A 215 14.34 -3.97 32.80
CA LEU A 215 15.38 -3.73 31.80
C LEU A 215 16.63 -3.13 32.46
N ALA A 216 17.77 -3.79 32.29
CA ALA A 216 19.04 -3.34 32.84
C ALA A 216 19.77 -2.29 31.97
N PHE A 217 19.24 -1.95 30.79
CA PHE A 217 19.90 -1.10 29.80
C PHE A 217 18.91 -0.31 28.91
N GLY A 218 19.45 0.61 28.13
CA GLY A 218 18.70 1.38 27.12
C GLY A 218 17.82 2.49 27.70
N LYS A 219 16.90 3.02 26.87
CA LYS A 219 16.07 4.20 27.18
C LYS A 219 15.23 4.01 28.45
N TYR A 220 14.74 2.79 28.68
CA TYR A 220 13.86 2.46 29.80
C TYR A 220 14.57 1.67 30.91
N LYS A 221 15.88 1.86 31.07
CA LYS A 221 16.66 1.23 32.15
C LYS A 221 16.00 1.48 33.50
N GLY A 222 15.79 0.40 34.27
CA GLY A 222 15.18 0.45 35.60
C GLY A 222 13.65 0.35 35.61
N LYS A 223 12.98 0.40 34.45
CA LYS A 223 11.54 0.09 34.34
C LYS A 223 11.31 -1.39 34.03
N THR A 224 10.18 -1.93 34.46
CA THR A 224 9.77 -3.29 34.08
C THR A 224 9.24 -3.33 32.65
N ILE A 225 9.29 -4.49 31.99
CA ILE A 225 8.78 -4.64 30.62
C ILE A 225 7.28 -4.30 30.59
N ARG A 226 6.52 -4.69 31.62
CA ARG A 226 5.10 -4.33 31.73
C ARG A 226 4.88 -2.82 31.86
N GLN A 227 5.67 -2.13 32.67
CA GLN A 227 5.59 -0.67 32.81
C GLN A 227 5.87 0.05 31.47
N ILE A 228 6.79 -0.48 30.67
CA ILE A 228 7.12 0.08 29.36
C ILE A 228 5.97 -0.18 28.37
N ALA A 229 5.35 -1.36 28.41
CA ALA A 229 4.29 -1.76 27.49
C ALA A 229 2.96 -0.98 27.68
N ARG A 230 2.81 -0.19 28.75
CA ARG A 230 1.64 0.67 29.00
C ARG A 230 1.58 1.88 28.08
N GLU A 231 2.73 2.35 27.60
CA GLU A 231 2.82 3.50 26.69
C GLU A 231 3.01 3.00 25.25
N ASP A 232 2.36 3.64 24.27
CA ASP A 232 2.51 3.29 22.85
C ASP A 232 3.98 3.41 22.38
N GLU A 233 4.69 4.44 22.87
CA GLU A 233 6.11 4.62 22.57
C GLU A 233 6.95 3.48 23.16
N GLY A 234 6.59 3.00 24.35
CA GLY A 234 7.24 1.87 25.00
C GLY A 234 6.99 0.55 24.28
N ARG A 235 5.76 0.31 23.79
CA ARG A 235 5.45 -0.86 22.94
C ARG A 235 6.29 -0.89 21.67
N ARG A 236 6.46 0.25 20.99
CA ARG A 236 7.33 0.38 19.81
C ARG A 236 8.79 0.09 20.15
N TYR A 237 9.27 0.57 21.30
CA TYR A 237 10.62 0.28 21.78
C TYR A 237 10.82 -1.21 22.09
N LEU A 238 9.84 -1.88 22.72
CA LEU A 238 9.92 -3.31 23.00
C LEU A 238 9.89 -4.16 21.73
N ALA A 239 9.08 -3.78 20.74
CA ALA A 239 9.06 -4.45 19.43
C ALA A 239 10.41 -4.35 18.71
N TRP A 240 11.04 -3.16 18.74
CA TRP A 240 12.40 -2.98 18.24
C TRP A 240 13.42 -3.85 18.99
N LEU A 241 13.30 -3.92 20.32
CA LEU A 241 14.20 -4.68 21.19
C LEU A 241 14.09 -6.20 20.97
N GLU A 242 12.90 -6.71 20.68
CA GLU A 242 12.69 -8.11 20.32
C GLU A 242 13.42 -8.48 19.02
N GLY A 243 13.38 -7.58 18.03
CA GLY A 243 13.99 -7.78 16.71
C GLY A 243 15.52 -7.66 16.67
N GLN A 244 16.17 -7.32 17.78
CA GLN A 244 17.63 -7.27 17.84
C GLN A 244 18.24 -8.67 17.92
N GLU A 245 19.39 -8.85 17.27
CA GLU A 245 20.16 -10.10 17.38
C GLU A 245 20.55 -10.36 18.84
N LEU A 246 20.31 -11.58 19.30
CA LEU A 246 20.63 -11.98 20.65
C LEU A 246 22.15 -12.11 20.80
N LYS A 247 22.69 -11.52 21.87
CA LYS A 247 24.11 -11.66 22.18
C LYS A 247 24.43 -13.12 22.47
N LEU A 248 25.45 -13.64 21.81
CA LEU A 248 25.94 -14.98 22.03
C LEU A 248 26.91 -15.00 23.20
N GLY A 249 26.77 -15.99 24.07
CA GLY A 249 27.75 -16.31 25.09
C GLY A 249 29.00 -16.96 24.50
N LYS A 250 29.98 -17.26 25.36
CA LYS A 250 31.21 -17.97 24.96
C LYS A 250 30.95 -19.34 24.32
N ASP A 251 29.79 -19.93 24.63
CA ASP A 251 29.36 -21.24 24.11
C ASP A 251 28.59 -21.16 22.78
N GLY A 252 28.56 -19.97 22.15
CA GLY A 252 27.85 -19.73 20.88
C GLY A 252 26.31 -19.75 20.98
N LYS A 253 25.76 -19.90 22.19
CA LYS A 253 24.31 -19.86 22.45
C LYS A 253 23.89 -18.48 22.99
N PRO A 254 22.68 -17.99 22.67
CA PRO A 254 22.15 -16.77 23.25
C PRO A 254 22.06 -16.81 24.78
N PHE A 255 22.22 -15.67 25.45
CA PHE A 255 22.02 -15.60 26.90
C PHE A 255 20.56 -15.92 27.28
N GLN A 256 20.39 -16.83 28.25
CA GLN A 256 19.07 -17.24 28.73
C GLN A 256 18.20 -16.07 29.21
N LYS A 257 18.82 -15.04 29.80
CA LYS A 257 18.12 -13.82 30.23
C LYS A 257 17.52 -13.04 29.06
N ASP A 258 18.20 -13.01 27.91
CA ASP A 258 17.67 -12.33 26.72
C ASP A 258 16.55 -13.13 26.05
N ILE A 259 16.63 -14.47 26.10
CA ILE A 259 15.54 -15.36 25.67
C ILE A 259 14.29 -15.13 26.53
N GLN A 260 14.44 -15.11 27.86
CA GLN A 260 13.35 -14.84 28.78
C GLN A 260 12.75 -13.44 28.57
N ARG A 261 13.59 -12.41 28.38
CA ARG A 261 13.14 -11.06 28.02
C ARG A 261 12.24 -11.07 26.80
N ASN A 262 12.71 -11.65 25.70
CA ASN A 262 12.00 -11.61 24.44
C ASN A 262 10.71 -12.44 24.50
N LYS A 263 10.68 -13.51 25.30
CA LYS A 263 9.45 -14.27 25.59
C LYS A 263 8.39 -13.40 26.29
N ILE A 264 8.79 -12.62 27.29
CA ILE A 264 7.89 -11.69 28.01
C ILE A 264 7.41 -10.57 27.07
N ILE A 265 8.31 -10.00 26.27
CA ILE A 265 7.98 -8.94 25.30
C ILE A 265 6.96 -9.42 24.27
N ARG A 266 7.20 -10.58 23.64
CA ARG A 266 6.32 -11.12 22.59
C ARG A 266 4.89 -11.28 23.09
N ARG A 267 4.74 -11.89 24.27
CA ARG A 267 3.42 -12.09 24.90
C ARG A 267 2.70 -10.78 25.23
N LEU A 268 3.44 -9.76 25.68
CA LEU A 268 2.86 -8.44 25.98
C LEU A 268 2.44 -7.67 24.72
N LEU A 269 3.18 -7.80 23.61
CA LEU A 269 2.83 -7.17 22.34
C LEU A 269 1.65 -7.85 21.64
N GLU A 270 1.48 -9.16 21.85
CA GLU A 270 0.30 -9.93 21.39
C GLU A 270 -0.98 -9.58 22.17
N THR A 271 -0.86 -8.91 23.33
CA THR A 271 -1.98 -8.53 24.18
C THR A 271 -2.51 -7.12 23.82
N ALA A 272 -3.82 -6.99 23.61
CA ALA A 272 -4.46 -5.71 23.27
C ALA A 272 -4.19 -4.61 24.32
N PRO A 273 -3.98 -3.33 23.93
CA PRO A 273 -3.63 -2.25 24.85
C PRO A 273 -4.65 -2.03 25.97
N GLU A 274 -5.93 -2.20 25.66
CA GLU A 274 -7.06 -2.02 26.58
C GLU A 274 -7.05 -3.01 27.76
N ALA A 275 -6.39 -4.16 27.60
CA ALA A 275 -6.24 -5.14 28.67
C ALA A 275 -5.14 -4.78 29.69
N LEU A 276 -4.20 -3.89 29.35
CA LEU A 276 -3.11 -3.49 30.26
C LEU A 276 -3.49 -2.38 31.25
N ASP A 277 -4.61 -1.69 31.02
CA ASP A 277 -5.06 -0.53 31.80
C ASP A 277 -5.95 -0.92 33.00
N THR A 278 -6.49 -2.15 32.98
CA THR A 278 -7.20 -2.75 34.11
C THR A 278 -6.20 -3.39 35.08
N ALA A 279 -5.70 -2.57 36.00
CA ALA A 279 -5.03 -2.93 37.27
C ALA A 279 -4.52 -4.39 37.39
N ASP A 280 -3.21 -4.59 37.17
CA ASP A 280 -2.38 -5.78 37.47
C ASP A 280 -2.94 -7.20 37.14
N ASN A 281 -4.11 -7.30 36.51
CA ASN A 281 -4.87 -8.52 36.32
C ASN A 281 -4.88 -9.01 34.87
N VAL A 282 -3.84 -8.70 34.07
CA VAL A 282 -3.62 -9.48 32.84
C VAL A 282 -3.06 -10.83 33.26
N PRO A 283 -3.87 -11.90 33.24
CA PRO A 283 -3.43 -13.20 33.67
C PRO A 283 -2.82 -13.92 32.46
N PHE A 284 -1.97 -14.91 32.71
CA PHE A 284 -1.23 -15.62 31.66
C PHE A 284 -2.02 -16.72 30.98
#